data_AF-A0A0B2QWC6-F1
#
_entry.id   AF-A0A0B2QWC6-F1
#
_cell.length_a   1.000
_cell.length_b   1.000
_cell.length_c   1.000
_cell.angle_alpha   90.00
_cell.angle_beta   90.00
_cell.angle_gamma   90.00
#
_symmetry.space_group_name_H-M   'P 1'
#
loop_
_entity.id
_entity.type
_entity.pdbx_description
1 polymer ?
#
loop_
_entity_poly.entity_id
_entity_poly.type
_entity_poly.pdbx_seq_one_letter_code
_entity_poly.pdbx_strand_id
1 'polypeptide(L)'
;MSPGNAAYRSNRAAALTGLGRLGRLGQVEDARKHLCYPGLQLDPAELQKLQIVEKHINKCGDVRRIRDWKGVLREVDAAVAAGADSCVQLFMCRAEALLKLHQIDDAESCISWIPKSKPHPGSLSQARFFGMFSEAYCFFVRAQIEMAFGRFENAVTTAEKASQIDPRNVEVAVLLNNVRMVARARLRGNDLFKSERFTEACSAYGEGLRLDPSNSILYCNRAACWFKLGQWERSIEDCNQALHIQPDYTKAILRRAASNSKLERWEEAVTDYELLRRELPDDNEVAENLFHAQVALKKSRGEEVHNLKFGGEVEDISGLEQFRAAISLPGVSVVHFETASNLQCKQISPLVNTLCSRNPSINFLKVNIQTSPAVAAAENVRVVPTFKIYKNGSQVKEIICPSHDMLEHSIRHYSL
;
A
#
# COMPACT_ATOMS: atom_id res chain seq x y z
N MET A 1 53.07 -42.87 -1.78
CA MET A 1 51.80 -42.22 -1.37
C MET A 1 50.68 -42.79 -2.22
N SER A 2 49.81 -43.61 -1.64
CA SER A 2 48.84 -44.41 -2.40
C SER A 2 47.71 -43.56 -3.02
N PRO A 3 47.32 -43.78 -4.29
CA PRO A 3 46.29 -43.00 -4.99
C PRO A 3 44.91 -42.96 -4.30
N GLY A 4 44.60 -43.95 -3.45
CA GLY A 4 43.34 -44.03 -2.72
C GLY A 4 43.10 -42.91 -1.70
N ASN A 5 44.15 -42.22 -1.24
CA ASN A 5 44.03 -41.21 -0.18
C ASN A 5 43.54 -39.84 -0.70
N ALA A 6 43.77 -39.53 -1.99
CA ALA A 6 43.31 -38.28 -2.61
C ALA A 6 41.83 -38.35 -3.01
N ALA A 7 41.39 -39.46 -3.60
CA ALA A 7 39.98 -39.70 -3.94
C ALA A 7 39.08 -39.75 -2.68
N TYR A 8 39.57 -40.38 -1.60
CA TYR A 8 38.86 -40.42 -0.32
C TYR A 8 38.73 -39.03 0.33
N ARG A 9 39.78 -38.20 0.29
CA ARG A 9 39.74 -36.81 0.79
C ARG A 9 38.82 -35.92 -0.05
N SER A 10 38.82 -36.08 -1.37
CA SER A 10 37.93 -35.35 -2.29
C SER A 10 36.45 -35.72 -2.07
N ASN A 11 36.15 -37.01 -1.90
CA ASN A 11 34.80 -37.48 -1.61
C ASN A 11 34.32 -37.04 -0.22
N ARG A 12 35.21 -36.97 0.78
CA ARG A 12 34.90 -36.48 2.12
C ARG A 12 34.63 -34.97 2.14
N ALA A 13 35.40 -34.16 1.42
CA ALA A 13 35.15 -32.72 1.29
C ALA A 13 33.81 -32.45 0.60
N ALA A 14 33.51 -33.15 -0.50
CA ALA A 14 32.23 -33.03 -1.21
C ALA A 14 31.03 -33.46 -0.33
N ALA A 15 31.18 -34.50 0.48
CA ALA A 15 30.17 -34.95 1.44
C ALA A 15 29.93 -33.94 2.58
N LEU A 16 31.00 -33.34 3.13
CA LEU A 16 30.89 -32.29 4.16
C LEU A 16 30.28 -31.00 3.59
N THR A 17 30.64 -30.60 2.36
CA THR A 17 29.98 -29.49 1.66
C THR A 17 28.50 -29.79 1.40
N GLY A 18 28.15 -31.03 1.07
CA GLY A 18 26.76 -31.50 0.94
C GLY A 18 26.00 -31.45 2.27
N LEU A 19 26.59 -31.87 3.37
CA LEU A 19 26.01 -31.85 4.72
C LEU A 19 25.81 -30.43 5.26
N GLY A 20 26.81 -29.54 5.11
CA GLY A 20 26.67 -28.13 5.45
C GLY A 20 25.58 -27.44 4.63
N ARG A 21 25.43 -27.82 3.36
CA ARG A 21 24.32 -27.37 2.50
C ARG A 21 22.96 -27.89 3.01
N LEU A 22 22.86 -29.16 3.41
CA LEU A 22 21.62 -29.75 3.95
C LEU A 22 21.22 -29.12 5.28
N GLY A 23 22.19 -28.80 6.15
CA GLY A 23 21.96 -28.06 7.39
C GLY A 23 21.43 -26.64 7.14
N ARG A 24 22.04 -25.91 6.19
CA ARG A 24 21.54 -24.60 5.76
C ARG A 24 20.13 -24.64 5.15
N LEU A 25 19.79 -25.75 4.49
CA LEU A 25 18.45 -25.99 3.93
C LEU A 25 17.42 -26.46 4.98
N GLY A 26 17.83 -26.68 6.24
CA GLY A 26 16.96 -27.22 7.29
C GLY A 26 16.52 -28.67 7.06
N GLN A 27 17.16 -29.39 6.14
CA GLN A 27 16.85 -30.78 5.80
C GLN A 27 17.53 -31.74 6.78
N VAL A 28 17.13 -31.65 8.05
CA VAL A 28 17.79 -32.38 9.16
C VAL A 28 17.69 -33.89 9.00
N GLU A 29 16.55 -34.42 8.53
CA GLU A 29 16.40 -35.85 8.30
C GLU A 29 17.28 -36.36 7.14
N ASP A 30 17.42 -35.59 6.07
CA ASP A 30 18.25 -35.99 4.94
C ASP A 30 19.75 -35.83 5.29
N ALA A 31 20.11 -34.80 6.06
CA ALA A 31 21.43 -34.73 6.70
C ALA A 31 21.70 -35.95 7.61
N ARG A 32 20.68 -36.42 8.34
CA ARG A 32 20.72 -37.63 9.18
C ARG A 32 20.79 -38.95 8.39
N LYS A 33 20.26 -39.00 7.16
CA LYS A 33 20.44 -40.16 6.26
C LYS A 33 21.84 -40.17 5.63
N HIS A 34 22.38 -39.00 5.29
CA HIS A 34 23.78 -38.87 4.84
C HIS A 34 24.80 -39.23 5.95
N LEU A 35 24.41 -39.13 7.23
CA LEU A 35 25.15 -39.57 8.41
C LEU A 35 25.34 -41.11 8.53
N CYS A 36 24.53 -41.92 7.84
CA CYS A 36 24.61 -43.40 7.89
C CYS A 36 25.59 -44.02 6.86
N TYR A 37 26.33 -43.21 6.10
CA TYR A 37 27.38 -43.72 5.21
C TYR A 37 28.64 -44.13 6.01
N PRO A 38 29.15 -45.37 5.86
CA PRO A 38 30.32 -45.81 6.61
C PRO A 38 31.57 -44.96 6.28
N GLY A 39 32.11 -44.25 7.28
CA GLY A 39 33.40 -43.54 7.17
C GLY A 39 33.37 -42.01 7.25
N LEU A 40 32.21 -41.38 7.41
CA LEU A 40 32.11 -39.93 7.72
C LEU A 40 31.83 -39.73 9.23
N GLN A 41 32.84 -39.32 10.00
CA GLN A 41 32.59 -38.72 11.32
C GLN A 41 32.57 -37.19 11.18
N LEU A 42 31.41 -36.61 11.45
CA LEU A 42 31.19 -35.16 11.52
C LEU A 42 31.84 -34.57 12.77
N ASP A 43 32.20 -33.30 12.70
CA ASP A 43 32.59 -32.53 13.87
C ASP A 43 31.40 -32.48 14.85
N PRO A 44 31.56 -32.87 16.13
CA PRO A 44 30.52 -32.75 17.16
C PRO A 44 29.83 -31.38 17.18
N ALA A 45 30.55 -30.30 16.82
CA ALA A 45 29.98 -28.96 16.74
C ALA A 45 28.93 -28.79 15.63
N GLU A 46 29.10 -29.44 14.46
CA GLU A 46 28.14 -29.39 13.36
C GLU A 46 26.88 -30.21 13.67
N LEU A 47 27.04 -31.36 14.32
CA LEU A 47 25.92 -32.18 14.79
C LEU A 47 25.10 -31.42 15.85
N GLN A 48 25.76 -30.73 16.78
CA GLN A 48 25.10 -29.91 17.78
C GLN A 48 24.30 -28.76 17.13
N LYS A 49 24.84 -28.09 16.10
CA LYS A 49 24.11 -27.06 15.35
C LYS A 49 22.86 -27.62 14.67
N LEU A 50 22.96 -28.78 14.03
CA LEU A 50 21.80 -29.46 13.41
C LEU A 50 20.71 -29.79 14.43
N GLN A 51 21.09 -30.28 15.62
CA GLN A 51 20.14 -30.54 16.72
C GLN A 51 19.45 -29.28 17.22
N ILE A 52 20.17 -28.15 17.30
CA ILE A 52 19.62 -26.86 17.69
C ILE A 52 18.61 -26.37 16.64
N VAL A 53 18.96 -26.47 15.34
CA VAL A 53 18.05 -26.14 14.24
C VAL A 53 16.77 -26.99 14.30
N GLU A 54 16.90 -28.31 14.44
CA GLU A 54 15.76 -29.23 14.55
C GLU A 54 14.85 -28.87 15.74
N LYS A 55 15.46 -28.56 16.89
CA LYS A 55 14.73 -28.12 18.08
C LYS A 55 13.91 -26.86 17.81
N HIS A 56 14.50 -25.85 17.18
CA HIS A 56 13.78 -24.61 16.88
C HIS A 56 12.69 -24.82 15.82
N ILE A 57 12.93 -25.62 14.78
CA ILE A 57 11.89 -25.99 13.79
C ILE A 57 10.69 -26.68 14.46
N ASN A 58 10.94 -27.65 15.35
CA ASN A 58 9.86 -28.33 16.07
C ASN A 58 9.06 -27.36 16.94
N LYS A 59 9.76 -26.47 17.66
CA LYS A 59 9.12 -25.41 18.43
C LYS A 59 8.28 -24.48 17.57
N CYS A 60 8.76 -24.07 16.38
CA CYS A 60 7.96 -23.30 15.42
C CYS A 60 6.61 -23.96 15.15
N GLY A 61 6.58 -25.29 15.02
CA GLY A 61 5.35 -26.06 14.81
C GLY A 61 4.40 -25.99 16.00
N ASP A 62 4.94 -26.08 17.22
CA ASP A 62 4.14 -26.00 18.45
C ASP A 62 3.57 -24.60 18.67
N VAL A 63 4.38 -23.54 18.49
CA VAL A 63 3.89 -22.15 18.62
C VAL A 63 2.93 -21.77 17.48
N ARG A 64 3.14 -22.27 16.26
CA ARG A 64 2.19 -22.13 15.14
C ARG A 64 0.84 -22.77 15.48
N ARG A 65 0.83 -23.96 16.08
CA ARG A 65 -0.40 -24.70 16.43
C ARG A 65 -1.29 -23.92 17.40
N ILE A 66 -0.69 -23.22 18.37
CA ILE A 66 -1.42 -22.35 19.32
C ILE A 66 -1.62 -20.91 18.81
N ARG A 67 -1.20 -20.62 17.58
CA ARG A 67 -1.32 -19.30 16.92
C ARG A 67 -0.55 -18.16 17.63
N ASP A 68 0.56 -18.47 18.30
CA ASP A 68 1.50 -17.46 18.77
C ASP A 68 2.46 -17.06 17.64
N TRP A 69 2.00 -16.17 16.75
CA TRP A 69 2.76 -15.75 15.58
C TRP A 69 4.03 -14.96 15.94
N LYS A 70 4.04 -14.23 17.07
CA LYS A 70 5.26 -13.58 17.58
C LYS A 70 6.26 -14.63 18.09
N GLY A 71 5.77 -15.69 18.74
CA GLY A 71 6.54 -16.88 19.06
C GLY A 71 7.16 -17.53 17.83
N VAL A 72 6.38 -17.70 16.76
CA VAL A 72 6.87 -18.26 15.48
C VAL A 72 8.06 -17.45 14.97
N LEU A 73 7.95 -16.11 14.92
CA LEU A 73 9.05 -15.25 14.45
C LEU A 73 10.32 -15.44 15.28
N ARG A 74 10.21 -15.48 16.62
CA ARG A 74 11.36 -15.69 17.52
C ARG A 74 12.04 -17.03 17.29
N GLU A 75 11.27 -18.10 17.12
CA GLU A 75 11.82 -19.44 16.92
C GLU A 75 12.41 -19.59 15.50
N VAL A 76 11.83 -18.93 14.49
CA VAL A 76 12.44 -18.83 13.15
C VAL A 76 13.78 -18.09 13.21
N ASP A 77 13.84 -16.93 13.88
CA ASP A 77 15.08 -16.16 14.04
C ASP A 77 16.16 -16.98 14.76
N ALA A 78 15.78 -17.76 15.78
CA ALA A 78 16.69 -18.65 16.49
C ALA A 78 17.19 -19.80 15.59
N ALA A 79 16.33 -20.39 14.77
CA ALA A 79 16.72 -21.43 13.80
C ALA A 79 17.69 -20.88 12.73
N VAL A 80 17.44 -19.66 12.23
CA VAL A 80 18.32 -18.97 11.27
C VAL A 80 19.67 -18.68 11.91
N ALA A 81 19.70 -18.14 13.14
CA ALA A 81 20.94 -17.88 13.89
C ALA A 81 21.74 -19.16 14.18
N ALA A 82 21.06 -20.30 14.33
CA ALA A 82 21.69 -21.61 14.50
C ALA A 82 22.25 -22.21 13.20
N GLY A 83 22.00 -21.58 12.04
CA GLY A 83 22.60 -21.94 10.75
C GLY A 83 21.62 -22.36 9.66
N ALA A 84 20.30 -22.26 9.86
CA ALA A 84 19.28 -22.59 8.86
C ALA A 84 18.89 -21.41 7.95
N ASP A 85 19.87 -20.57 7.60
CA ASP A 85 19.70 -19.32 6.87
C ASP A 85 19.24 -19.46 5.41
N SER A 86 19.22 -20.68 4.87
CA SER A 86 18.81 -20.97 3.50
C SER A 86 17.56 -21.85 3.42
N CYS A 87 16.88 -22.08 4.55
CA CYS A 87 15.72 -22.98 4.64
C CYS A 87 14.44 -22.28 4.15
N VAL A 88 14.01 -22.59 2.93
CA VAL A 88 12.79 -22.03 2.30
C VAL A 88 11.55 -22.17 3.20
N GLN A 89 11.42 -23.29 3.92
CA GLN A 89 10.29 -23.55 4.79
C GLN A 89 10.25 -22.61 6.01
N LEU A 90 11.41 -22.24 6.55
CA LEU A 90 11.48 -21.24 7.63
C LEU A 90 11.13 -19.84 7.13
N PHE A 91 11.51 -19.46 5.91
CA PHE A 91 11.06 -18.20 5.30
C PHE A 91 9.55 -18.19 5.02
N MET A 92 9.00 -19.31 4.55
CA MET A 92 7.54 -19.46 4.41
C MET A 92 6.83 -19.38 5.76
N CYS A 93 7.41 -19.97 6.81
CA CYS A 93 6.89 -19.88 8.17
C CYS A 93 6.92 -18.45 8.71
N ARG A 94 8.01 -17.71 8.44
CA ARG A 94 8.11 -16.28 8.75
C ARG A 94 7.03 -15.48 8.04
N ALA A 95 6.86 -15.70 6.74
CA ALA A 95 5.87 -14.98 5.93
C ALA A 95 4.43 -15.28 6.38
N GLU A 96 4.12 -16.53 6.74
CA GLU A 96 2.82 -16.89 7.34
C GLU A 96 2.60 -16.12 8.64
N ALA A 97 3.58 -16.07 9.54
CA ALA A 97 3.47 -15.35 10.79
C ALA A 97 3.28 -13.83 10.59
N LEU A 98 4.06 -13.21 9.70
CA LEU A 98 3.93 -11.79 9.34
C LEU A 98 2.53 -11.48 8.78
N LEU A 99 2.02 -12.34 7.89
CA LEU A 99 0.68 -12.20 7.34
C LEU A 99 -0.39 -12.22 8.44
N LYS A 100 -0.28 -13.13 9.41
CA LYS A 100 -1.22 -13.25 10.53
C LYS A 100 -1.10 -12.13 11.57
N LEU A 101 -0.01 -11.36 11.51
CA LEU A 101 0.21 -10.15 12.29
C LEU A 101 -0.17 -8.87 11.51
N HIS A 102 -0.84 -9.01 10.36
CA HIS A 102 -1.24 -7.90 9.47
C HIS A 102 -0.05 -7.11 8.89
N GLN A 103 1.12 -7.74 8.79
CA GLN A 103 2.30 -7.18 8.13
C GLN A 103 2.43 -7.76 6.71
N ILE A 104 1.51 -7.36 5.83
CA ILE A 104 1.29 -7.99 4.52
C ILE A 104 2.49 -7.74 3.58
N ASP A 105 3.03 -6.51 3.55
CA ASP A 105 4.19 -6.17 2.71
C ASP A 105 5.49 -6.85 3.18
N ASP A 106 5.68 -6.95 4.50
CA ASP A 106 6.81 -7.69 5.07
C ASP A 106 6.73 -9.18 4.70
N ALA A 107 5.52 -9.76 4.68
CA ALA A 107 5.29 -11.15 4.31
C ALA A 107 5.66 -11.43 2.83
N GLU A 108 5.25 -10.58 1.88
CA GLU A 108 5.63 -10.72 0.46
C GLU A 108 7.13 -10.47 0.26
N SER A 109 7.67 -9.44 0.91
CA SER A 109 9.10 -9.12 0.85
C SER A 109 9.97 -10.29 1.30
N CYS A 110 9.55 -10.99 2.37
CA CYS A 110 10.21 -12.17 2.90
C CYS A 110 10.36 -13.31 1.88
N ILE A 111 9.44 -13.44 0.92
CA ILE A 111 9.40 -14.54 -0.06
C ILE A 111 9.65 -14.10 -1.50
N SER A 112 10.04 -12.84 -1.71
CA SER A 112 10.24 -12.22 -3.02
C SER A 112 11.33 -12.91 -3.85
N TRP A 113 12.39 -13.39 -3.21
CA TRP A 113 13.51 -14.09 -3.84
C TRP A 113 13.24 -15.58 -4.10
N ILE A 114 12.17 -16.16 -3.54
CA ILE A 114 11.81 -17.57 -3.72
C ILE A 114 11.07 -17.72 -5.06
N PRO A 115 11.56 -18.51 -6.04
CA PRO A 115 10.94 -18.64 -7.35
C PRO A 115 9.45 -19.02 -7.30
N LYS A 116 8.66 -18.46 -8.22
CA LYS A 116 7.21 -18.76 -8.37
C LYS A 116 6.93 -20.07 -9.10
N SER A 117 7.86 -20.50 -9.96
CA SER A 117 7.74 -21.69 -10.79
C SER A 117 8.85 -22.69 -10.48
N LYS A 118 8.48 -23.76 -9.76
CA LYS A 118 9.19 -25.04 -9.53
C LYS A 118 10.33 -25.05 -8.51
N PRO A 119 10.28 -25.97 -7.53
CA PRO A 119 11.48 -26.63 -7.02
C PRO A 119 12.01 -27.63 -8.06
N HIS A 120 13.31 -27.90 -8.03
CA HIS A 120 14.00 -28.76 -9.00
C HIS A 120 13.41 -30.17 -9.13
N PRO A 121 13.38 -30.76 -10.34
CA PRO A 121 12.91 -32.12 -10.61
C PRO A 121 13.95 -33.18 -10.19
N GLY A 122 14.43 -33.14 -8.94
CA GLY A 122 15.50 -34.02 -8.47
C GLY A 122 15.51 -34.36 -6.99
N SER A 123 14.59 -33.82 -6.19
CA SER A 123 14.43 -34.27 -4.81
C SER A 123 12.95 -34.24 -4.44
N LEU A 124 12.28 -35.36 -4.67
CA LEU A 124 11.03 -35.68 -3.97
C LEU A 124 11.38 -35.97 -2.50
N SER A 125 11.87 -34.96 -1.76
CA SER A 125 11.93 -35.09 -0.32
C SER A 125 10.47 -35.15 0.13
N GLN A 126 10.01 -36.31 0.57
CA GLN A 126 8.75 -36.48 1.29
C GLN A 126 8.77 -35.76 2.66
N ALA A 127 9.78 -34.93 2.92
CA ALA A 127 9.96 -34.13 4.10
C ALA A 127 8.69 -33.31 4.36
N ARG A 128 8.12 -33.54 5.53
CA ARG A 128 6.93 -32.83 5.98
C ARG A 128 7.34 -31.65 6.84
N PHE A 129 6.68 -30.53 6.62
CA PHE A 129 6.78 -29.34 7.44
C PHE A 129 5.39 -29.06 8.01
N PHE A 130 5.26 -29.10 9.34
CA PHE A 130 3.97 -28.97 10.04
C PHE A 130 2.88 -29.93 9.52
N GLY A 131 3.26 -31.16 9.17
CA GLY A 131 2.34 -32.19 8.66
C GLY A 131 2.01 -32.08 7.17
N MET A 132 2.33 -30.97 6.50
CA MET A 132 2.22 -30.79 5.05
C MET A 132 3.50 -31.24 4.34
N PHE A 133 3.43 -31.69 3.09
CA PHE A 133 4.65 -31.75 2.29
C PHE A 133 5.29 -30.37 2.17
N SER A 134 6.62 -30.31 2.29
CA SER A 134 7.36 -29.04 2.33
C SER A 134 7.09 -28.15 1.10
N GLU A 135 6.87 -28.76 -0.06
CA GLU A 135 6.48 -28.05 -1.29
C GLU A 135 5.03 -27.56 -1.24
N ALA A 136 4.10 -28.38 -0.74
CA ALA A 136 2.70 -27.97 -0.56
C ALA A 136 2.59 -26.78 0.41
N TYR A 137 3.37 -26.78 1.50
CA TYR A 137 3.42 -25.67 2.46
C TYR A 137 3.84 -24.34 1.81
N CYS A 138 4.80 -24.37 0.88
CA CYS A 138 5.21 -23.18 0.14
C CYS A 138 4.06 -22.56 -0.65
N PHE A 139 3.31 -23.38 -1.38
CA PHE A 139 2.14 -22.92 -2.13
C PHE A 139 0.98 -22.53 -1.19
N PHE A 140 0.80 -23.23 -0.07
CA PHE A 140 -0.18 -22.91 0.96
C PHE A 140 -0.02 -21.51 1.53
N VAL A 141 1.21 -21.13 1.90
CA VAL A 141 1.49 -19.77 2.43
C VAL A 141 1.36 -18.73 1.32
N ARG A 142 1.92 -19.00 0.13
CA ARG A 142 1.87 -18.05 -0.99
C ARG A 142 0.44 -17.75 -1.44
N ALA A 143 -0.47 -18.74 -1.43
CA ALA A 143 -1.87 -18.52 -1.76
C ALA A 143 -2.56 -17.59 -0.76
N GLN A 144 -2.23 -17.67 0.54
CA GLN A 144 -2.77 -16.76 1.55
C GLN A 144 -2.26 -15.33 1.34
N ILE A 145 -0.98 -15.16 1.01
CA ILE A 145 -0.40 -13.84 0.70
C ILE A 145 -1.06 -13.25 -0.54
N GLU A 146 -1.19 -14.03 -1.62
CA GLU A 146 -1.87 -13.59 -2.84
C GLU A 146 -3.32 -13.18 -2.57
N MET A 147 -4.03 -13.90 -1.68
CA MET A 147 -5.38 -13.53 -1.25
C MET A 147 -5.41 -12.18 -0.53
N ALA A 148 -4.47 -11.94 0.38
CA ALA A 148 -4.37 -10.68 1.12
C ALA A 148 -4.03 -9.47 0.22
N PHE A 149 -3.19 -9.67 -0.81
CA PHE A 149 -2.91 -8.66 -1.84
C PHE A 149 -4.03 -8.47 -2.86
N GLY A 150 -5.10 -9.24 -2.79
CA GLY A 150 -6.22 -9.15 -3.73
C GLY A 150 -5.98 -9.77 -5.09
N ARG A 151 -4.97 -10.63 -5.19
CA ARG A 151 -4.67 -11.41 -6.40
C ARG A 151 -5.47 -12.72 -6.35
N PHE A 152 -6.80 -12.61 -6.28
CA PHE A 152 -7.72 -13.72 -6.00
C PHE A 152 -7.56 -14.90 -6.95
N GLU A 153 -7.43 -14.63 -8.26
CA GLU A 153 -7.27 -15.66 -9.28
C GLU A 153 -5.93 -16.41 -9.09
N ASN A 154 -4.85 -15.68 -8.85
CA ASN A 154 -3.55 -16.28 -8.55
C ASN A 154 -3.63 -17.14 -7.28
N ALA A 155 -4.24 -16.61 -6.21
CA ALA A 155 -4.41 -17.33 -4.96
C ALA A 155 -5.11 -18.68 -5.16
N VAL A 156 -6.17 -18.73 -5.99
CA VAL A 156 -6.86 -19.98 -6.34
C VAL A 156 -5.90 -20.94 -7.05
N THR A 157 -5.21 -20.50 -8.10
CA THR A 157 -4.27 -21.38 -8.84
C THR A 157 -3.11 -21.88 -7.98
N THR A 158 -2.64 -21.05 -7.04
CA THR A 158 -1.57 -21.39 -6.11
C THR A 158 -2.06 -22.39 -5.06
N ALA A 159 -3.28 -22.22 -4.52
CA ALA A 159 -3.89 -23.18 -3.61
C ALA A 159 -4.18 -24.54 -4.29
N GLU A 160 -4.57 -24.53 -5.58
CA GLU A 160 -4.75 -25.75 -6.36
C GLU A 160 -3.46 -26.54 -6.49
N LYS A 161 -2.32 -25.87 -6.72
CA LYS A 161 -1.00 -26.51 -6.73
C LYS A 161 -0.66 -27.14 -5.38
N ALA A 162 -0.91 -26.44 -4.27
CA ALA A 162 -0.72 -27.01 -2.93
C ALA A 162 -1.55 -28.30 -2.76
N SER A 163 -2.81 -28.29 -3.20
CA SER A 163 -3.70 -29.45 -3.13
C SER A 163 -3.32 -30.59 -4.07
N GLN A 164 -2.71 -30.31 -5.22
CA GLN A 164 -2.18 -31.35 -6.12
C GLN A 164 -0.98 -32.07 -5.49
N ILE A 165 -0.15 -31.33 -4.75
CA ILE A 165 1.04 -31.88 -4.09
C ILE A 165 0.66 -32.69 -2.84
N ASP A 166 -0.24 -32.17 -2.00
CA ASP A 166 -0.68 -32.85 -0.77
C ASP A 166 -2.22 -32.97 -0.67
N PRO A 167 -2.85 -33.81 -1.51
CA PRO A 167 -4.31 -33.91 -1.61
C PRO A 167 -4.99 -34.49 -0.36
N ARG A 168 -4.23 -35.17 0.51
CA ARG A 168 -4.76 -35.76 1.75
C ARG A 168 -4.66 -34.82 2.94
N ASN A 169 -4.01 -33.67 2.81
CA ASN A 169 -3.85 -32.73 3.91
C ASN A 169 -5.10 -31.87 4.09
N VAL A 170 -5.64 -31.90 5.31
CA VAL A 170 -6.89 -31.20 5.67
C VAL A 170 -6.72 -29.68 5.63
N GLU A 171 -5.60 -29.12 6.11
CA GLU A 171 -5.36 -27.67 6.08
C GLU A 171 -5.33 -27.16 4.64
N VAL A 172 -4.66 -27.88 3.74
CA VAL A 172 -4.58 -27.54 2.32
C VAL A 172 -5.96 -27.60 1.65
N ALA A 173 -6.74 -28.64 1.93
CA ALA A 173 -8.10 -28.78 1.38
C ALA A 173 -9.03 -27.65 1.87
N VAL A 174 -8.96 -27.30 3.16
CA VAL A 174 -9.72 -26.18 3.74
C VAL A 174 -9.30 -24.85 3.12
N LEU A 175 -7.99 -24.59 2.98
CA LEU A 175 -7.50 -23.39 2.33
C LEU A 175 -8.03 -23.27 0.90
N LEU A 176 -7.91 -24.32 0.09
CA LEU A 176 -8.39 -24.31 -1.29
C LEU A 176 -9.89 -24.00 -1.37
N ASN A 177 -10.69 -24.64 -0.52
CA ASN A 177 -12.13 -24.38 -0.48
C ASN A 177 -12.41 -22.92 -0.10
N ASN A 178 -11.79 -22.41 0.95
CA ASN A 178 -11.98 -21.03 1.40
C ASN A 178 -11.57 -20.03 0.32
N VAL A 179 -10.39 -20.19 -0.27
CA VAL A 179 -9.87 -19.31 -1.32
C VAL A 179 -10.79 -19.27 -2.54
N ARG A 180 -11.30 -20.43 -2.99
CA ARG A 180 -12.27 -20.50 -4.09
C ARG A 180 -13.58 -19.79 -3.76
N MET A 181 -14.11 -20.03 -2.56
CA MET A 181 -15.38 -19.44 -2.12
C MET A 181 -15.27 -17.93 -1.92
N VAL A 182 -14.15 -17.45 -1.36
CA VAL A 182 -13.83 -16.01 -1.23
C VAL A 182 -13.71 -15.36 -2.61
N ALA A 183 -12.95 -15.95 -3.54
CA ALA A 183 -12.82 -15.45 -4.90
C ALA A 183 -14.17 -15.39 -5.62
N ARG A 184 -15.01 -16.42 -5.48
CA ARG A 184 -16.37 -16.46 -6.03
C ARG A 184 -17.28 -15.40 -5.42
N ALA A 185 -17.25 -15.24 -4.10
CA ALA A 185 -18.02 -14.25 -3.37
C ALA A 185 -17.65 -12.83 -3.82
N ARG A 186 -16.36 -12.56 -4.01
CA ARG A 186 -15.87 -11.29 -4.56
C ARG A 186 -16.36 -11.04 -5.99
N LEU A 187 -16.22 -12.03 -6.88
CA LEU A 187 -16.66 -11.90 -8.27
C LEU A 187 -18.16 -11.61 -8.34
N ARG A 188 -18.96 -12.39 -7.61
CA ARG A 188 -20.40 -12.17 -7.47
C ARG A 188 -20.72 -10.78 -6.92
N GLY A 189 -20.03 -10.33 -5.87
CA GLY A 189 -20.19 -9.00 -5.30
C GLY A 189 -19.86 -7.89 -6.31
N ASN A 190 -18.79 -8.05 -7.09
CA ASN A 190 -18.41 -7.09 -8.13
C ASN A 190 -19.47 -7.00 -9.23
N ASP A 191 -20.01 -8.14 -9.69
CA ASP A 191 -21.04 -8.18 -10.72
C ASP A 191 -22.34 -7.55 -10.23
N LEU A 192 -22.76 -7.86 -9.01
CA LEU A 192 -23.92 -7.23 -8.37
C LEU A 192 -23.73 -5.73 -8.18
N PHE A 193 -22.52 -5.27 -7.83
CA PHE A 193 -22.19 -3.86 -7.71
C PHE A 193 -22.30 -3.14 -9.06
N LYS A 194 -21.80 -3.75 -10.14
CA LYS A 194 -21.93 -3.21 -11.51
C LYS A 194 -23.38 -3.15 -11.97
N SER A 195 -24.22 -4.08 -11.53
CA SER A 195 -25.66 -4.07 -11.76
C SER A 195 -26.45 -3.20 -10.77
N GLU A 196 -25.77 -2.35 -9.98
CA GLU A 196 -26.36 -1.45 -8.97
C GLU A 196 -27.20 -2.15 -7.87
N ARG A 197 -27.05 -3.46 -7.72
CA ARG A 197 -27.71 -4.28 -6.69
C ARG A 197 -26.89 -4.27 -5.40
N PHE A 198 -26.72 -3.09 -4.81
CA PHE A 198 -25.77 -2.85 -3.72
C PHE A 198 -26.04 -3.68 -2.46
N THR A 199 -27.30 -3.91 -2.08
CA THR A 199 -27.65 -4.72 -0.89
C THR A 199 -27.22 -6.19 -1.05
N GLU A 200 -27.36 -6.73 -2.26
CA GLU A 200 -26.95 -8.08 -2.58
C GLU A 200 -25.43 -8.18 -2.74
N ALA A 201 -24.80 -7.14 -3.29
CA ALA A 201 -23.35 -7.02 -3.31
C ALA A 201 -22.76 -7.01 -1.88
N CYS A 202 -23.37 -6.26 -0.95
CA CYS A 202 -23.00 -6.31 0.47
C CYS A 202 -23.05 -7.73 1.04
N SER A 203 -24.12 -8.46 0.71
CA SER A 203 -24.33 -9.83 1.18
C SER A 203 -23.29 -10.78 0.60
N ALA A 204 -22.96 -10.66 -0.68
CA ALA A 204 -21.92 -11.45 -1.35
C ALA A 204 -20.52 -11.16 -0.78
N TYR A 205 -20.13 -9.91 -0.57
CA TYR A 205 -18.86 -9.61 0.09
C TYR A 205 -18.85 -10.10 1.55
N GLY A 206 -19.98 -10.01 2.25
CA GLY A 206 -20.15 -10.58 3.58
C GLY A 206 -19.98 -12.11 3.62
N GLU A 207 -20.44 -12.84 2.60
CA GLU A 207 -20.18 -14.28 2.44
C GLU A 207 -18.67 -14.57 2.39
N GLY A 208 -17.92 -13.79 1.61
CA GLY A 208 -16.46 -13.91 1.53
C GLY A 208 -15.77 -13.59 2.86
N LEU A 209 -16.17 -12.51 3.53
CA LEU A 209 -15.60 -12.09 4.83
C LEU A 209 -15.85 -13.09 5.95
N ARG A 210 -16.90 -13.92 5.89
CA ARG A 210 -17.08 -15.02 6.85
C ARG A 210 -16.01 -16.10 6.74
N LEU A 211 -15.40 -16.25 5.56
CA LEU A 211 -14.35 -17.24 5.28
C LEU A 211 -12.95 -16.65 5.41
N ASP A 212 -12.80 -15.36 5.10
CA ASP A 212 -11.57 -14.59 5.27
C ASP A 212 -11.85 -13.25 5.98
N PRO A 213 -11.93 -13.27 7.33
CA PRO A 213 -12.23 -12.08 8.12
C PRO A 213 -11.11 -11.03 8.13
N SER A 214 -9.97 -11.33 7.53
CA SER A 214 -8.81 -10.43 7.47
C SER A 214 -8.58 -9.90 6.06
N ASN A 215 -9.61 -9.88 5.21
CA ASN A 215 -9.51 -9.40 3.84
C ASN A 215 -9.86 -7.91 3.72
N SER A 216 -8.86 -7.04 3.73
CA SER A 216 -9.02 -5.58 3.60
C SER A 216 -9.79 -5.15 2.35
N ILE A 217 -9.64 -5.89 1.25
CA ILE A 217 -10.26 -5.58 -0.03
C ILE A 217 -11.76 -5.87 -0.02
N LEU A 218 -12.20 -6.99 0.56
CA LEU A 218 -13.63 -7.28 0.68
C LEU A 218 -14.32 -6.27 1.60
N TYR A 219 -13.67 -5.86 2.70
CA TYR A 219 -14.16 -4.77 3.54
C TYR A 219 -14.31 -3.47 2.74
N CYS A 220 -13.28 -3.04 2.01
CA CYS A 220 -13.35 -1.81 1.19
C CYS A 220 -14.43 -1.89 0.09
N ASN A 221 -14.63 -3.05 -0.53
CA ASN A 221 -15.67 -3.25 -1.54
C ASN A 221 -17.07 -3.24 -0.92
N ARG A 222 -17.25 -3.83 0.26
CA ARG A 222 -18.52 -3.78 1.00
C ARG A 222 -18.82 -2.37 1.51
N ALA A 223 -17.80 -1.65 1.99
CA ALA A 223 -17.90 -0.23 2.32
C ALA A 223 -18.37 0.62 1.12
N ALA A 224 -17.97 0.27 -0.10
CA ALA A 224 -18.42 0.94 -1.32
C ALA A 224 -19.93 0.76 -1.55
N CYS A 225 -20.44 -0.43 -1.27
CA CYS A 225 -21.85 -0.73 -1.35
C CYS A 225 -22.64 0.04 -0.27
N TRP A 226 -22.15 0.06 0.96
CA TRP A 226 -22.77 0.84 2.05
C TRP A 226 -22.83 2.33 1.73
N PHE A 227 -21.76 2.87 1.16
CA PHE A 227 -21.73 4.27 0.71
C PHE A 227 -22.81 4.55 -0.34
N LYS A 228 -22.96 3.68 -1.34
CA LYS A 228 -23.99 3.82 -2.38
C LYS A 228 -25.41 3.65 -1.85
N LEU A 229 -25.59 2.90 -0.77
CA LEU A 229 -26.87 2.76 -0.05
C LEU A 229 -27.16 3.91 0.94
N GLY A 230 -26.28 4.90 1.07
CA GLY A 230 -26.42 5.97 2.05
C GLY A 230 -26.17 5.55 3.50
N GLN A 231 -25.67 4.33 3.74
CA GLN A 231 -25.35 3.82 5.08
C GLN A 231 -23.90 4.15 5.43
N TRP A 232 -23.62 5.44 5.61
CA TRP A 232 -22.25 5.96 5.73
C TRP A 232 -21.53 5.49 7.00
N GLU A 233 -22.22 5.32 8.12
CA GLU A 233 -21.63 4.77 9.35
C GLU A 233 -21.09 3.36 9.14
N ARG A 234 -21.85 2.50 8.46
CA ARG A 234 -21.41 1.13 8.15
C ARG A 234 -20.26 1.12 7.14
N SER A 235 -20.27 2.08 6.21
CA SER A 235 -19.14 2.29 5.29
C SER A 235 -17.87 2.63 6.07
N ILE A 236 -17.95 3.53 7.05
CA ILE A 236 -16.82 3.89 7.93
C ILE A 236 -16.35 2.69 8.75
N GLU A 237 -17.26 1.90 9.32
CA GLU A 237 -16.91 0.70 10.08
C GLU A 237 -16.11 -0.30 9.24
N ASP A 238 -16.59 -0.61 8.02
CA ASP A 238 -15.87 -1.49 7.10
C ASP A 238 -14.53 -0.89 6.64
N CYS A 239 -14.46 0.42 6.38
CA CYS A 239 -13.19 1.09 6.07
C CYS A 239 -12.21 1.00 7.24
N ASN A 240 -12.67 1.17 8.48
CA ASN A 240 -11.82 1.05 9.68
C ASN A 240 -11.28 -0.38 9.84
N GLN A 241 -12.09 -1.41 9.55
CA GLN A 241 -11.59 -2.79 9.53
C GLN A 241 -10.54 -2.99 8.43
N ALA A 242 -10.79 -2.48 7.22
CA ALA A 242 -9.82 -2.54 6.13
C ALA A 242 -8.49 -1.87 6.50
N LEU A 243 -8.54 -0.71 7.15
CA LEU A 243 -7.36 0.06 7.58
C LEU A 243 -6.67 -0.51 8.82
N HIS A 244 -7.39 -1.24 9.67
CA HIS A 244 -6.77 -2.01 10.75
C HIS A 244 -5.88 -3.13 10.20
N ILE A 245 -6.32 -3.77 9.12
CA ILE A 245 -5.60 -4.86 8.43
C ILE A 245 -4.49 -4.31 7.53
N GLN A 246 -4.78 -3.23 6.81
CA GLN A 246 -3.87 -2.61 5.85
C GLN A 246 -3.93 -1.08 6.00
N PRO A 247 -3.08 -0.48 6.86
CA PRO A 247 -3.15 0.93 7.23
C PRO A 247 -2.97 1.92 6.07
N ASP A 248 -2.23 1.52 5.04
CA ASP A 248 -1.90 2.34 3.87
C ASP A 248 -2.89 2.15 2.71
N TYR A 249 -4.02 1.45 2.93
CA TYR A 249 -4.94 1.13 1.85
C TYR A 249 -5.72 2.37 1.36
N THR A 250 -5.15 3.06 0.38
CA THR A 250 -5.61 4.35 -0.17
C THR A 250 -7.10 4.38 -0.50
N LYS A 251 -7.64 3.29 -1.10
CA LYS A 251 -9.07 3.20 -1.45
C LYS A 251 -9.98 3.18 -0.24
N ALA A 252 -9.56 2.58 0.86
CA ALA A 252 -10.32 2.57 2.11
C ALA A 252 -10.23 3.94 2.81
N ILE A 253 -9.08 4.60 2.79
CA ILE A 253 -8.90 5.97 3.33
C ILE A 253 -9.81 6.95 2.56
N LEU A 254 -9.76 6.94 1.22
CA LEU A 254 -10.59 7.80 0.38
C LEU A 254 -12.09 7.59 0.65
N ARG A 255 -12.49 6.34 0.80
CA ARG A 255 -13.89 6.01 1.06
C ARG A 255 -14.33 6.41 2.46
N ARG A 256 -13.46 6.27 3.47
CA ARG A 256 -13.73 6.74 4.83
C ARG A 256 -13.88 8.26 4.85
N ALA A 257 -12.98 8.99 4.18
CA ALA A 257 -13.06 10.43 4.01
C ALA A 257 -14.39 10.86 3.39
N ALA A 258 -14.76 10.24 2.26
CA ALA A 258 -16.03 10.52 1.58
C ALA A 258 -17.26 10.23 2.46
N SER A 259 -17.26 9.11 3.21
CA SER A 259 -18.33 8.78 4.14
C SER A 259 -18.43 9.77 5.31
N ASN A 260 -17.29 10.20 5.87
CA ASN A 260 -17.26 11.23 6.90
C ASN A 260 -17.78 12.57 6.37
N SER A 261 -17.42 12.96 5.13
CA SER A 261 -17.98 14.15 4.48
C SER A 261 -19.50 14.07 4.32
N LYS A 262 -20.06 12.90 4.00
CA LYS A 262 -21.52 12.71 3.91
C LYS A 262 -22.23 12.81 5.26
N LEU A 263 -21.51 12.51 6.36
CA LEU A 263 -21.99 12.67 7.74
C LEU A 263 -21.66 14.04 8.35
N GLU A 264 -21.09 14.96 7.56
CA GLU A 264 -20.64 16.27 8.03
C GLU A 264 -19.60 16.21 9.16
N ARG A 265 -18.88 15.09 9.26
CA ARG A 265 -17.73 14.89 10.16
C ARG A 265 -16.47 15.44 9.50
N TRP A 266 -16.44 16.77 9.39
CA TRP A 266 -15.49 17.47 8.54
C TRP A 266 -14.05 17.38 9.06
N GLU A 267 -13.83 17.38 10.37
CA GLU A 267 -12.50 17.18 10.97
C GLU A 267 -11.86 15.84 10.54
N GLU A 268 -12.61 14.75 10.65
CA GLU A 268 -12.14 13.41 10.28
C GLU A 268 -11.95 13.29 8.76
N ALA A 269 -12.86 13.87 7.96
CA ALA A 269 -12.74 13.88 6.52
C ALA A 269 -11.48 14.64 6.04
N VAL A 270 -11.23 15.83 6.59
CA VAL A 270 -10.03 16.62 6.28
C VAL A 270 -8.76 15.84 6.65
N THR A 271 -8.73 15.21 7.82
CA THR A 271 -7.58 14.40 8.26
C THR A 271 -7.24 13.29 7.25
N ASP A 272 -8.25 12.55 6.78
CA ASP A 272 -8.06 11.49 5.79
C ASP A 272 -7.65 12.04 4.42
N TYR A 273 -8.25 13.15 3.97
CA TYR A 273 -7.89 13.77 2.69
C TYR A 273 -6.48 14.39 2.71
N GLU A 274 -6.03 14.95 3.83
CA GLU A 274 -4.66 15.43 3.98
C GLU A 274 -3.64 14.30 3.91
N LEU A 275 -3.96 13.15 4.52
CA LEU A 275 -3.14 11.95 4.39
C LEU A 275 -3.07 11.51 2.91
N LEU A 276 -4.21 11.43 2.24
CA LEU A 276 -4.26 11.09 0.80
C LEU A 276 -3.49 12.09 -0.06
N ARG A 277 -3.53 13.38 0.27
CA ARG A 277 -2.81 14.42 -0.48
C ARG A 277 -1.29 14.28 -0.36
N ARG A 278 -0.79 13.74 0.75
CA ARG A 278 0.64 13.44 0.93
C ARG A 278 1.06 12.23 0.09
N GLU A 279 0.23 11.19 0.06
CA GLU A 279 0.50 9.97 -0.71
C GLU A 279 0.29 10.16 -2.22
N LEU A 280 -0.67 11.01 -2.61
CA LEU A 280 -1.09 11.29 -3.98
C LEU A 280 -1.10 12.82 -4.25
N PRO A 281 0.09 13.46 -4.35
CA PRO A 281 0.19 14.91 -4.52
C PRO A 281 -0.37 15.44 -5.84
N ASP A 282 -0.44 14.60 -6.87
CA ASP A 282 -0.92 14.98 -8.21
C ASP A 282 -2.39 14.61 -8.46
N ASP A 283 -3.07 14.00 -7.47
CA ASP A 283 -4.47 13.62 -7.61
C ASP A 283 -5.40 14.84 -7.39
N ASN A 284 -6.01 15.28 -8.49
CA ASN A 284 -6.91 16.44 -8.50
C ASN A 284 -8.22 16.16 -7.76
N GLU A 285 -8.74 14.94 -7.79
CA GLU A 285 -9.99 14.58 -7.11
C GLU A 285 -9.78 14.62 -5.58
N VAL A 286 -8.63 14.14 -5.10
CA VAL A 286 -8.25 14.26 -3.69
C VAL A 286 -8.10 15.72 -3.27
N ALA A 287 -7.46 16.55 -4.09
CA ALA A 287 -7.34 17.99 -3.80
C ALA A 287 -8.69 18.71 -3.76
N GLU A 288 -9.58 18.40 -4.71
CA GLU A 288 -10.92 18.99 -4.79
C GLU A 288 -11.73 18.63 -3.55
N ASN A 289 -11.75 17.34 -3.21
CA ASN A 289 -12.46 16.85 -2.04
C ASN A 289 -11.89 17.41 -0.72
N LEU A 290 -10.56 17.54 -0.61
CA LEU A 290 -9.90 18.17 0.54
C LEU A 290 -10.34 19.63 0.68
N PHE A 291 -10.31 20.39 -0.41
CA PHE A 291 -10.72 21.78 -0.41
C PHE A 291 -12.18 21.92 0.04
N HIS A 292 -13.09 21.13 -0.55
CA HIS A 292 -14.50 21.14 -0.14
C HIS A 292 -14.70 20.77 1.33
N ALA A 293 -13.98 19.77 1.83
CA ALA A 293 -14.05 19.39 3.24
C ALA A 293 -13.54 20.50 4.17
N GLN A 294 -12.45 21.19 3.81
CA GLN A 294 -11.92 22.33 4.57
C GLN A 294 -12.87 23.53 4.55
N VAL A 295 -13.48 23.82 3.40
CA VAL A 295 -14.51 24.86 3.28
C VAL A 295 -15.69 24.57 4.21
N ALA A 296 -16.19 23.34 4.16
CA ALA A 296 -17.33 22.92 4.97
C ALA A 296 -17.00 22.91 6.47
N LEU A 297 -15.77 22.56 6.85
CA LEU A 297 -15.26 22.64 8.22
C LEU A 297 -15.24 24.09 8.75
N LYS A 298 -14.76 25.05 7.95
CA LYS A 298 -14.79 26.47 8.33
C LYS A 298 -16.23 26.96 8.52
N LYS A 299 -17.11 26.58 7.60
CA LYS A 299 -18.53 26.93 7.66
C LYS A 299 -19.22 26.33 8.90
N SER A 300 -18.92 25.08 9.27
CA SER A 300 -19.50 24.44 10.47
C SER A 300 -19.04 25.11 11.77
N ARG A 301 -17.88 25.78 11.76
CA ARG A 301 -17.36 26.59 12.88
C ARG A 301 -17.91 28.01 12.93
N GLY A 302 -18.76 28.40 11.98
CA GLY A 302 -19.33 29.75 11.91
C GLY A 302 -18.36 30.80 11.34
N GLU A 303 -17.28 30.38 10.68
CA GLU A 303 -16.37 31.29 9.98
C GLU A 303 -17.03 31.76 8.67
N GLU A 304 -16.86 33.04 8.31
CA GLU A 304 -17.38 33.57 7.05
C GLU A 304 -16.61 33.00 5.86
N VAL A 305 -17.35 32.42 4.92
CA VAL A 305 -16.80 31.79 3.72
C VAL A 305 -17.33 32.52 2.49
N HIS A 306 -16.56 33.48 1.97
CA HIS A 306 -16.87 34.17 0.72
C HIS A 306 -15.98 33.66 -0.43
N ASN A 307 -16.57 33.42 -1.60
CA ASN A 307 -15.88 33.17 -2.88
C ASN A 307 -14.83 32.04 -2.88
N LEU A 308 -15.16 30.89 -2.29
CA LEU A 308 -14.32 29.69 -2.38
C LEU A 308 -14.68 28.85 -3.61
N LYS A 309 -13.97 29.05 -4.73
CA LYS A 309 -14.01 28.14 -5.89
C LYS A 309 -12.73 27.28 -5.90
N PHE A 310 -12.90 25.98 -6.08
CA PHE A 310 -11.78 25.08 -6.44
C PHE A 310 -11.43 25.34 -7.91
N GLY A 311 -10.13 25.43 -8.23
CA GLY A 311 -9.62 26.09 -9.44
C GLY A 311 -10.11 25.53 -10.78
N GLY A 312 -9.95 26.35 -11.83
CA GLY A 312 -10.36 26.02 -13.20
C GLY A 312 -10.72 27.23 -14.06
N GLU A 313 -11.03 28.36 -13.41
CA GLU A 313 -11.21 29.67 -14.03
C GLU A 313 -10.30 30.68 -13.32
N VAL A 314 -9.72 31.60 -14.08
CA VAL A 314 -9.00 32.73 -13.51
C VAL A 314 -10.02 33.71 -12.94
N GLU A 315 -10.01 33.94 -11.63
CA GLU A 315 -10.98 34.84 -10.97
C GLU A 315 -10.56 36.31 -11.14
N ASP A 316 -11.46 37.14 -11.67
CA ASP A 316 -11.27 38.58 -11.74
C ASP A 316 -11.57 39.24 -10.38
N ILE A 317 -10.58 39.91 -9.82
CA ILE A 317 -10.66 40.62 -8.54
C ILE A 317 -10.92 42.10 -8.79
N SER A 318 -12.04 42.58 -8.25
CA SER A 318 -12.50 43.96 -8.46
C SER A 318 -12.24 44.88 -7.24
N GLY A 319 -12.13 44.32 -6.03
CA GLY A 319 -12.02 45.07 -4.78
C GLY A 319 -10.99 44.52 -3.78
N LEU A 320 -10.57 45.37 -2.82
CA LEU A 320 -9.53 45.03 -1.84
C LEU A 320 -9.97 43.98 -0.82
N GLU A 321 -11.23 43.98 -0.40
CA GLU A 321 -11.75 42.97 0.51
C GLU A 321 -11.83 41.60 -0.16
N GLN A 322 -12.34 41.55 -1.41
CA GLN A 322 -12.34 40.34 -2.24
C GLN A 322 -10.92 39.79 -2.43
N PHE A 323 -9.95 40.68 -2.71
CA PHE A 323 -8.54 40.31 -2.84
C PHE A 323 -8.00 39.64 -1.57
N ARG A 324 -8.19 40.29 -0.41
CA ARG A 324 -7.70 39.79 0.89
C ARG A 324 -8.34 38.45 1.24
N ALA A 325 -9.64 38.29 0.98
CA ALA A 325 -10.33 37.01 1.17
C ALA A 325 -9.70 35.91 0.29
N ALA A 326 -9.49 36.18 -1.00
CA ALA A 326 -9.00 35.20 -1.96
C ALA A 326 -7.54 34.73 -1.75
N ILE A 327 -6.67 35.58 -1.20
CA ILE A 327 -5.29 35.17 -0.84
C ILE A 327 -5.19 34.50 0.53
N SER A 328 -6.17 34.70 1.41
CA SER A 328 -6.22 34.10 2.76
C SER A 328 -6.69 32.65 2.76
N LEU A 329 -7.00 32.11 1.58
CA LEU A 329 -7.46 30.74 1.43
C LEU A 329 -6.31 29.76 1.68
N PRO A 330 -6.60 28.58 2.29
CA PRO A 330 -5.60 27.52 2.41
C PRO A 330 -5.10 27.10 1.03
N GLY A 331 -3.79 26.95 0.89
CA GLY A 331 -3.15 26.57 -0.37
C GLY A 331 -2.35 27.72 -0.99
N VAL A 332 -2.21 27.66 -2.32
CA VAL A 332 -1.38 28.58 -3.10
C VAL A 332 -2.26 29.43 -4.01
N SER A 333 -2.09 30.74 -3.95
CA SER A 333 -2.75 31.69 -4.85
C SER A 333 -1.72 32.40 -5.72
N VAL A 334 -1.93 32.41 -7.02
CA VAL A 334 -1.11 33.11 -8.02
C VAL A 334 -1.91 34.29 -8.54
N VAL A 335 -1.44 35.50 -8.27
CA VAL A 335 -2.10 36.74 -8.64
C VAL A 335 -1.39 37.37 -9.83
N HIS A 336 -2.10 37.54 -10.95
CA HIS A 336 -1.66 38.24 -12.14
C HIS A 336 -2.18 39.69 -12.12
N PHE A 337 -1.27 40.64 -11.91
CA PHE A 337 -1.57 42.07 -12.06
C PHE A 337 -1.32 42.51 -13.50
N GLU A 338 -2.37 43.02 -14.15
CA GLU A 338 -2.34 43.37 -15.58
C GLU A 338 -3.04 44.69 -15.91
N THR A 339 -2.86 45.13 -17.16
CA THR A 339 -3.66 46.20 -17.77
C THR A 339 -3.94 45.86 -19.24
N ALA A 340 -5.16 46.14 -19.69
CA ALA A 340 -5.59 45.91 -21.07
C ALA A 340 -4.76 46.72 -22.10
N SER A 341 -4.07 47.77 -21.66
CA SER A 341 -3.22 48.62 -22.50
C SER A 341 -1.82 48.03 -22.77
N ASN A 342 -1.39 47.01 -22.02
CA ASN A 342 -0.03 46.46 -22.11
C ASN A 342 0.02 45.21 -23.00
N LEU A 343 0.93 45.20 -23.98
CA LEU A 343 1.06 44.11 -24.96
C LEU A 343 1.56 42.80 -24.34
N GLN A 344 2.48 42.86 -23.38
CA GLN A 344 3.02 41.70 -22.68
C GLN A 344 1.94 40.99 -21.84
N CYS A 345 1.03 41.75 -21.21
CA CYS A 345 -0.12 41.19 -20.48
C CYS A 345 -1.04 40.38 -21.42
N LYS A 346 -1.27 40.88 -22.65
CA LYS A 346 -2.07 40.15 -23.67
C LYS A 346 -1.40 38.85 -24.11
N GLN A 347 -0.07 38.84 -24.21
CA GLN A 347 0.69 37.64 -24.60
C GLN A 347 0.72 36.57 -23.50
N ILE A 348 0.78 36.99 -22.24
CA ILE A 348 0.83 36.08 -21.08
C ILE A 348 -0.55 35.57 -20.66
N SER A 349 -1.64 36.30 -20.91
CA SER A 349 -3.00 35.90 -20.49
C SER A 349 -3.41 34.46 -20.92
N PRO A 350 -3.17 34.01 -22.17
CA PRO A 350 -3.46 32.61 -22.56
C PRO A 350 -2.64 31.58 -21.79
N LEU A 351 -1.39 31.92 -21.41
CA LEU A 351 -0.54 31.07 -20.59
C LEU A 351 -1.13 30.92 -19.18
N VAL A 352 -1.58 32.02 -18.57
CA VAL A 352 -2.23 31.99 -17.24
C VAL A 352 -3.46 31.09 -17.25
N ASN A 353 -4.30 31.19 -18.30
CA ASN A 353 -5.45 30.31 -18.45
C ASN A 353 -5.02 28.84 -18.61
N THR A 354 -3.98 28.58 -19.39
CA THR A 354 -3.43 27.23 -19.58
C THR A 354 -2.87 26.66 -18.28
N LEU A 355 -2.16 27.47 -17.48
CA LEU A 355 -1.63 27.10 -16.18
C LEU A 355 -2.76 26.86 -15.16
N CYS A 356 -3.80 27.70 -15.17
CA CYS A 356 -5.00 27.49 -14.37
C CYS A 356 -5.67 26.15 -14.69
N SER A 357 -5.83 25.81 -15.97
CA SER A 357 -6.39 24.51 -16.37
C SER A 357 -5.48 23.33 -16.03
N ARG A 358 -4.14 23.52 -16.01
CA ARG A 358 -3.17 22.48 -15.65
C ARG A 358 -3.00 22.30 -14.15
N ASN A 359 -3.32 23.32 -13.35
CA ASN A 359 -3.10 23.35 -11.91
C ASN A 359 -4.37 23.79 -11.16
N PRO A 360 -5.45 22.98 -11.15
CA PRO A 360 -6.71 23.33 -10.50
C PRO A 360 -6.61 23.43 -8.97
N SER A 361 -5.55 22.88 -8.37
CA SER A 361 -5.23 23.02 -6.95
C SER A 361 -4.65 24.39 -6.57
N ILE A 362 -4.34 25.25 -7.55
CA ILE A 362 -3.81 26.59 -7.36
C ILE A 362 -4.89 27.61 -7.71
N ASN A 363 -5.09 28.60 -6.85
CA ASN A 363 -6.04 29.68 -7.12
C ASN A 363 -5.39 30.73 -8.04
N PHE A 364 -5.88 30.88 -9.26
CA PHE A 364 -5.39 31.91 -10.18
C PHE A 364 -6.30 33.14 -10.13
N LEU A 365 -5.73 34.26 -9.71
CA LEU A 365 -6.42 35.54 -9.57
C LEU A 365 -5.90 36.52 -10.62
N LYS A 366 -6.78 37.38 -11.13
CA LYS A 366 -6.45 38.43 -12.07
C LYS A 366 -6.92 39.77 -11.52
N VAL A 367 -6.00 40.74 -11.48
CA VAL A 367 -6.26 42.10 -10.97
C VAL A 367 -5.91 43.08 -12.07
N ASN A 368 -6.90 43.80 -12.59
CA ASN A 368 -6.63 44.90 -13.50
C ASN A 368 -6.33 46.17 -12.70
N ILE A 369 -5.10 46.68 -12.82
CA ILE A 369 -4.62 47.82 -12.02
C ILE A 369 -5.36 49.13 -12.32
N GLN A 370 -6.03 49.26 -13.47
CA GLN A 370 -6.80 50.45 -13.84
C GLN A 370 -8.20 50.43 -13.23
N THR A 371 -8.84 49.26 -13.19
CA THR A 371 -10.19 49.10 -12.60
C THR A 371 -10.14 48.96 -11.09
N SER A 372 -9.04 48.44 -10.54
CA SER A 372 -8.87 48.14 -9.12
C SER A 372 -7.59 48.75 -8.52
N PRO A 373 -7.43 50.09 -8.59
CA PRO A 373 -6.20 50.78 -8.16
C PRO A 373 -5.91 50.62 -6.67
N ALA A 374 -6.95 50.45 -5.84
CA ALA A 374 -6.79 50.22 -4.40
C ALA A 374 -6.02 48.93 -4.09
N VAL A 375 -6.23 47.87 -4.87
CA VAL A 375 -5.51 46.59 -4.74
C VAL A 375 -4.06 46.75 -5.16
N ALA A 376 -3.83 47.38 -6.31
CA ALA A 376 -2.48 47.65 -6.81
C ALA A 376 -1.66 48.53 -5.84
N ALA A 377 -2.28 49.53 -5.23
CA ALA A 377 -1.64 50.38 -4.24
C ALA A 377 -1.32 49.61 -2.95
N ALA A 378 -2.25 48.81 -2.44
CA ALA A 378 -2.03 47.98 -1.25
C ALA A 378 -0.86 46.99 -1.45
N GLU A 379 -0.75 46.45 -2.66
CA GLU A 379 0.28 45.48 -3.03
C GLU A 379 1.56 46.12 -3.63
N ASN A 380 1.67 47.45 -3.63
CA ASN A 380 2.80 48.20 -4.19
C ASN A 380 3.15 47.86 -5.66
N VAL A 381 2.16 47.48 -6.48
CA VAL A 381 2.37 47.11 -7.88
C VAL A 381 2.38 48.35 -8.76
N ARG A 382 3.54 48.66 -9.35
CA ARG A 382 3.74 49.80 -10.28
C ARG A 382 4.05 49.40 -11.72
N VAL A 383 4.49 48.16 -11.91
CA VAL A 383 4.91 47.60 -13.21
C VAL A 383 4.01 46.41 -13.51
N VAL A 384 3.63 46.23 -14.78
CA VAL A 384 2.80 45.11 -15.24
C VAL A 384 3.37 44.54 -16.56
N PRO A 385 3.28 43.21 -16.80
CA PRO A 385 2.65 42.20 -15.94
C PRO A 385 3.50 41.87 -14.71
N THR A 386 2.87 41.82 -13.53
CA THR A 386 3.51 41.39 -12.29
C THR A 386 2.74 40.23 -11.70
N PHE A 387 3.46 39.20 -11.25
CA PHE A 387 2.90 38.04 -10.60
C PHE A 387 3.32 37.99 -9.14
N LYS A 388 2.37 37.73 -8.26
CA LYS A 388 2.64 37.45 -6.85
C LYS A 388 2.08 36.10 -6.45
N ILE A 389 2.86 35.32 -5.72
CA ILE A 389 2.46 34.01 -5.20
C ILE A 389 2.28 34.15 -3.69
N TYR A 390 1.12 33.71 -3.21
CA TYR A 390 0.75 33.66 -1.80
C TYR A 390 0.59 32.21 -1.36
N LYS A 391 1.03 31.89 -0.15
CA LYS A 391 0.80 30.59 0.50
C LYS A 391 0.16 30.86 1.86
N ASN A 392 -1.08 30.41 2.06
CA ASN A 392 -1.86 30.62 3.29
C ASN A 392 -1.87 32.10 3.76
N GLY A 393 -2.20 33.03 2.85
CA GLY A 393 -2.25 34.47 3.15
C GLY A 393 -0.91 35.21 3.15
N SER A 394 0.23 34.51 3.15
CA SER A 394 1.56 35.14 3.15
C SER A 394 2.15 35.22 1.74
N GLN A 395 2.61 36.39 1.32
CA GLN A 395 3.34 36.54 0.05
C GLN A 395 4.67 35.79 0.13
N VAL A 396 4.89 34.82 -0.76
CA VAL A 396 6.13 34.01 -0.82
C VAL A 396 7.00 34.36 -2.01
N LYS A 397 6.44 34.94 -3.08
CA LYS A 397 7.20 35.32 -4.28
C LYS A 397 6.57 36.49 -5.02
N GLU A 398 7.42 37.33 -5.60
CA GLU A 398 7.06 38.35 -6.58
C GLU A 398 7.92 38.18 -7.84
N ILE A 399 7.31 38.37 -9.00
CA ILE A 399 7.93 38.20 -10.31
C ILE A 399 7.43 39.32 -11.23
N ILE A 400 8.34 40.21 -11.62
CA ILE A 400 8.03 41.36 -12.47
C ILE A 400 8.41 41.01 -13.91
N CYS A 401 7.48 41.20 -14.85
CA CYS A 401 7.63 40.91 -16.28
C CYS A 401 8.25 39.53 -16.57
N PRO A 402 7.63 38.42 -16.11
CA PRO A 402 8.22 37.09 -16.24
C PRO A 402 8.31 36.62 -17.70
N SER A 403 9.32 35.78 -17.97
CA SER A 403 9.27 34.85 -19.11
C SER A 403 8.34 33.67 -18.79
N HIS A 404 7.88 32.97 -19.82
CA HIS A 404 7.00 31.81 -19.66
C HIS A 404 7.62 30.74 -18.75
N ASP A 405 8.89 30.38 -18.99
CA ASP A 405 9.59 29.34 -18.23
C ASP A 405 9.78 29.72 -16.75
N MET A 406 10.10 30.99 -16.48
CA MET A 406 10.30 31.48 -15.11
C MET A 406 9.00 31.43 -14.30
N LEU A 407 7.87 31.77 -14.93
CA LEU A 407 6.57 31.73 -14.29
C LEU A 407 6.17 30.28 -13.98
N GLU A 408 6.28 29.38 -14.96
CA GLU A 408 5.91 27.98 -14.77
C GLU A 408 6.80 27.28 -13.73
N HIS A 409 8.12 27.54 -13.76
CA HIS A 409 9.04 27.00 -12.75
C HIS A 409 8.73 27.51 -11.34
N SER A 410 8.43 28.81 -11.20
CA SER A 410 8.09 29.40 -9.89
C SER A 410 6.80 28.81 -9.35
N ILE A 411 5.76 28.68 -10.19
CA ILE A 411 4.49 28.08 -9.77
C ILE A 411 4.72 26.65 -9.27
N ARG A 412 5.46 25.82 -10.03
CA ARG A 412 5.79 24.45 -9.64
C ARG A 412 6.58 24.38 -8.32
N HIS A 413 7.53 25.29 -8.12
CA HIS A 413 8.35 25.32 -6.90
C HIS A 413 7.53 25.63 -5.66
N TYR A 414 6.58 26.57 -5.74
CA TYR A 414 5.79 26.99 -4.58
C TYR A 414 4.49 26.18 -4.40
N SER A 415 4.10 25.38 -5.40
CA SER A 415 2.94 24.46 -5.34
C SER A 415 3.23 23.13 -4.64
N LEU A 416 4.51 22.76 -4.48
CA LEU A 416 4.98 21.68 -3.62
C LEU A 416 4.98 22.14 -2.15
#